data_AF-A0A4C1V479-F1
#
_entry.id   AF-A0A4C1V479-F1
#
_cell.length_a   1.000
_cell.length_b   1.000
_cell.length_c   1.000
_cell.angle_alpha   90.00
_cell.angle_beta   90.00
_cell.angle_gamma   90.00
#
_symmetry.space_group_name_H-M   'P 1'
#
loop_
_entity.id
_entity.type
_entity.pdbx_description
1 polymer ?
#
loop_
_entity_poly.entity_id
_entity_poly.type
_entity_poly.pdbx_seq_one_letter_code
_entity_poly.pdbx_strand_id
1 'polypeptide(L)'
;MAHGCASCLAETERDAQPSLAVCHETLATLNTLSWQDAARPSAVAKLEHLSVSVKSVISDGLVPVFVWGDIANRELKTNALSTLNEFQFTEILQKEVQDDIVIVFEEETLSVEDFSRRDSNGGTPFPYFQSMISDSVYLPSVDSPLKTLNVIADNDQHLKLTSKGLSGKLDLKPGTYIFISLKDARPDESRSEMLRRHNDFIQKTIADAKKENNNVIGIYTAHFPSWTIEEYHTRVRRQAEPQVDPVYKTDNVLFYVQNITFHAGSTTRNLTNGQFTSFLNGTYLNASITFVNEAIDLLFGLDGGYWSLSTVVLTYNESNNAENTVVLRNSEVYSLENSSFRCGQNLTYENTNGNSRVSFINMQIQPFFRNVSDELKFGEAYHCVGFTSVPIWTGLMIVFIILAITMYGFMMMMDIRTMDRFDDPKGKTIVINAAE
;
A
#
# COMPACT_ATOMS: atom_id res chain seq x y z
N MET A 1 -71.85 -24.05 -27.02
CA MET A 1 -71.62 -24.66 -25.68
C MET A 1 -70.44 -23.90 -25.11
N ALA A 2 -70.56 -22.91 -24.21
CA ALA A 2 -71.53 -22.70 -23.11
C ALA A 2 -71.41 -23.83 -22.05
N HIS A 3 -71.20 -23.56 -20.74
CA HIS A 3 -71.24 -22.31 -19.95
C HIS A 3 -70.00 -22.21 -19.01
N GLY A 4 -69.67 -21.11 -18.31
CA GLY A 4 -70.20 -19.73 -18.34
C GLY A 4 -70.19 -19.03 -16.95
N CYS A 5 -69.98 -17.70 -16.92
CA CYS A 5 -70.11 -16.75 -15.76
C CYS A 5 -69.14 -16.95 -14.56
N ALA A 6 -68.82 -15.96 -13.72
CA ALA A 6 -69.15 -14.52 -13.59
C ALA A 6 -67.95 -13.81 -12.87
N SER A 7 -67.44 -12.62 -13.23
CA SER A 7 -67.98 -11.22 -13.07
C SER A 7 -68.35 -10.86 -11.62
N CYS A 8 -68.06 -9.69 -11.03
CA CYS A 8 -67.40 -8.41 -11.40
C CYS A 8 -67.13 -7.61 -10.07
N LEU A 9 -66.53 -6.42 -9.91
CA LEU A 9 -65.98 -5.24 -10.66
C LEU A 9 -64.87 -4.61 -9.74
N ALA A 10 -64.21 -3.43 -9.85
CA ALA A 10 -64.21 -2.19 -10.67
C ALA A 10 -62.74 -1.63 -10.67
N GLU A 11 -62.21 -0.75 -11.55
CA GLU A 11 -62.38 0.72 -11.74
C GLU A 11 -61.96 1.61 -10.52
N THR A 12 -61.26 2.76 -10.63
CA THR A 12 -60.88 3.72 -11.72
C THR A 12 -59.79 4.72 -11.17
N GLU A 13 -58.94 5.47 -11.88
CA GLU A 13 -58.47 5.55 -13.30
C GLU A 13 -57.28 6.56 -13.49
N ARG A 14 -56.68 6.59 -14.71
CA ARG A 14 -56.02 7.70 -15.49
C ARG A 14 -54.98 8.70 -14.91
N ASP A 15 -53.81 8.70 -15.58
CA ASP A 15 -53.09 9.80 -16.27
C ASP A 15 -52.89 11.20 -15.66
N ALA A 16 -51.61 11.58 -15.46
CA ALA A 16 -51.06 12.91 -15.74
C ALA A 16 -49.51 12.89 -15.86
N GLN A 17 -48.92 13.77 -16.68
CA GLN A 17 -47.46 13.98 -16.84
C GLN A 17 -47.12 15.52 -16.73
N PRO A 18 -45.87 16.02 -16.86
CA PRO A 18 -45.26 16.75 -15.73
C PRO A 18 -44.85 18.21 -16.03
N SER A 19 -44.51 18.99 -14.97
CA SER A 19 -43.74 20.24 -15.13
C SER A 19 -43.05 20.76 -13.84
N LEU A 20 -41.70 20.84 -13.91
CA LEU A 20 -40.83 21.99 -13.54
C LEU A 20 -40.84 22.70 -12.16
N ALA A 21 -39.60 23.07 -11.76
CA ALA A 21 -39.17 24.29 -11.02
C ALA A 21 -39.44 24.41 -9.49
N VAL A 22 -38.67 25.16 -8.67
CA VAL A 22 -37.22 25.51 -8.60
C VAL A 22 -36.95 26.25 -7.25
N CYS A 23 -35.70 26.66 -6.94
CA CYS A 23 -35.21 27.41 -5.75
C CYS A 23 -34.89 26.53 -4.50
N HIS A 24 -33.76 26.71 -3.79
CA HIS A 24 -33.16 27.88 -3.10
C HIS A 24 -34.00 28.35 -1.88
N GLU A 25 -33.45 28.72 -0.70
CA GLU A 25 -32.11 28.55 -0.08
C GLU A 25 -32.18 29.02 1.40
N THR A 26 -31.04 29.14 2.09
CA THR A 26 -30.78 29.99 3.28
C THR A 26 -31.29 29.57 4.67
N LEU A 27 -30.33 29.07 5.47
CA LEU A 27 -29.81 29.65 6.72
C LEU A 27 -30.74 29.94 7.92
N ALA A 28 -30.25 29.49 9.09
CA ALA A 28 -30.22 30.23 10.37
C ALA A 28 -31.57 30.42 11.13
N THR A 29 -31.65 30.55 12.46
CA THR A 29 -30.70 30.40 13.59
C THR A 29 -31.49 30.40 14.90
N LEU A 30 -30.90 29.91 16.01
CA LEU A 30 -31.20 30.35 17.41
C LEU A 30 -32.62 30.04 17.96
N ASN A 31 -32.87 29.90 19.28
CA ASN A 31 -32.03 29.46 20.40
C ASN A 31 -32.94 28.99 21.57
N THR A 32 -32.33 28.48 22.64
CA THR A 32 -32.85 28.47 24.04
C THR A 32 -34.28 28.01 24.33
N LEU A 33 -34.40 26.91 25.07
CA LEU A 33 -35.29 26.87 26.24
C LEU A 33 -34.66 26.00 27.34
N SER A 34 -34.41 26.61 28.49
CA SER A 34 -33.95 25.94 29.71
C SER A 34 -35.14 25.44 30.54
N TRP A 35 -34.92 24.46 31.42
CA TRP A 35 -35.26 24.52 32.85
C TRP A 35 -34.60 23.35 33.61
N GLN A 36 -34.31 23.57 34.88
CA GLN A 36 -33.82 22.59 35.87
C GLN A 36 -35.06 21.93 36.56
N ASP A 37 -34.99 20.86 37.36
CA ASP A 37 -33.86 20.24 38.07
C ASP A 37 -34.14 18.75 38.47
N ALA A 38 -33.09 18.07 38.96
CA ALA A 38 -33.05 16.94 39.90
C ALA A 38 -34.02 15.71 39.82
N ALA A 39 -33.48 14.53 39.44
CA ALA A 39 -33.53 13.28 40.23
C ALA A 39 -32.60 12.17 39.66
N ARG A 40 -32.19 11.19 40.48
CA ARG A 40 -31.31 10.03 40.14
C ARG A 40 -32.01 8.68 40.45
N PRO A 41 -31.41 7.49 40.20
CA PRO A 41 -30.90 6.96 38.92
C PRO A 41 -31.29 5.46 38.68
N SER A 42 -31.12 4.93 37.46
CA SER A 42 -30.88 3.49 37.26
C SER A 42 -30.26 3.14 35.89
N ALA A 43 -29.52 2.02 35.86
CA ALA A 43 -29.16 1.21 34.69
C ALA A 43 -28.73 1.92 33.38
N VAL A 44 -27.52 2.48 33.33
CA VAL A 44 -26.83 2.71 32.05
C VAL A 44 -26.23 1.39 31.56
N ALA A 45 -26.74 0.85 30.45
CA ALA A 45 -26.13 -0.29 29.77
C ALA A 45 -24.82 0.15 29.09
N LYS A 46 -23.70 -0.47 29.47
CA LYS A 46 -22.36 -0.08 29.00
C LYS A 46 -22.06 -0.70 27.63
N LEU A 47 -22.40 0.01 26.56
CA LEU A 47 -21.95 -0.31 25.20
C LEU A 47 -20.45 0.00 25.08
N GLU A 48 -19.62 -1.00 25.38
CA GLU A 48 -18.18 -0.90 25.12
C GLU A 48 -17.92 -1.08 23.62
N HIS A 49 -17.40 -0.04 22.98
CA HIS A 49 -16.94 -0.12 21.59
C HIS A 49 -15.80 -1.13 21.49
N LEU A 50 -16.02 -2.19 20.71
CA LEU A 50 -15.00 -3.18 20.37
C LEU A 50 -14.06 -2.56 19.32
N SER A 51 -13.13 -1.73 19.80
CA SER A 51 -12.13 -1.06 18.98
C SER A 51 -11.11 -2.07 18.46
N VAL A 52 -11.40 -2.64 17.28
CA VAL A 52 -10.44 -3.42 16.50
C VAL A 52 -9.32 -2.48 16.05
N SER A 53 -8.33 -2.30 16.91
CA SER A 53 -7.06 -1.68 16.57
C SER A 53 -6.34 -2.63 15.61
N VAL A 54 -6.60 -2.45 14.31
CA VAL A 54 -5.70 -2.91 13.27
C VAL A 54 -4.41 -2.13 13.47
N LYS A 55 -3.48 -2.71 14.24
CA LYS A 55 -2.08 -2.32 14.16
C LYS A 55 -1.64 -2.63 12.75
N SER A 56 -1.52 -1.60 11.91
CA SER A 56 -0.62 -1.67 10.77
C SER A 56 0.73 -2.11 11.30
N VAL A 57 1.22 -3.26 10.83
CA VAL A 57 2.63 -3.60 10.98
C VAL A 57 3.35 -2.74 9.96
N ILE A 58 3.60 -1.48 10.35
CA ILE A 58 4.57 -0.64 9.66
C ILE A 58 5.91 -1.38 9.82
N SER A 59 6.56 -1.67 8.71
CA SER A 59 7.83 -2.40 8.70
C SER A 59 9.00 -1.44 9.00
N ASP A 60 8.88 -0.66 10.07
CA ASP A 60 9.86 0.33 10.49
C ASP A 60 11.18 -0.34 10.90
N GLY A 61 12.29 0.15 10.33
CA GLY A 61 13.60 0.25 10.98
C GLY A 61 14.37 -1.02 11.39
N LEU A 62 13.74 -2.19 11.50
CA LEU A 62 14.36 -3.38 12.12
C LEU A 62 15.44 -4.00 11.21
N VAL A 63 16.71 -3.81 11.60
CA VAL A 63 17.89 -4.39 10.94
C VAL A 63 18.83 -5.08 11.95
N PRO A 64 19.62 -6.07 11.53
CA PRO A 64 20.63 -6.68 12.40
C PRO A 64 21.86 -5.78 12.55
N VAL A 65 22.43 -5.76 13.75
CA VAL A 65 23.72 -5.13 14.06
C VAL A 65 24.70 -6.19 14.57
N PHE A 66 25.90 -6.22 14.02
CA PHE A 66 26.98 -7.11 14.46
C PHE A 66 28.16 -6.25 14.94
N VAL A 67 28.61 -6.45 16.18
CA VAL A 67 29.67 -5.67 16.83
C VAL A 67 30.81 -6.61 17.24
N TRP A 68 32.06 -6.27 16.93
CA TRP A 68 33.24 -7.09 17.24
C TRP A 68 34.48 -6.22 17.50
N GLY A 69 35.45 -6.76 18.24
CA GLY A 69 36.70 -6.05 18.55
C GLY A 69 37.07 -6.19 20.03
N ASP A 70 37.76 -5.20 20.58
CA ASP A 70 38.23 -5.19 21.97
C ASP A 70 37.15 -4.73 22.94
N ILE A 71 35.99 -5.40 22.87
CA ILE A 71 34.77 -5.12 23.63
C ILE A 71 34.97 -5.42 25.14
N ALA A 72 34.42 -4.55 25.98
CA ALA A 72 34.55 -4.61 27.44
C ALA A 72 33.80 -5.78 28.10
N ASN A 73 32.50 -5.95 27.81
CA ASN A 73 31.64 -7.00 28.37
C ASN A 73 31.27 -8.04 27.29
N ARG A 74 32.13 -9.05 27.12
CA ARG A 74 31.94 -10.14 26.14
C ARG A 74 30.77 -11.10 26.45
N GLU A 75 30.01 -10.85 27.51
CA GLU A 75 28.91 -11.70 27.99
C GLU A 75 27.49 -11.12 27.76
N LEU A 76 27.35 -10.11 26.89
CA LEU A 76 26.04 -9.57 26.47
C LEU A 76 25.22 -10.56 25.62
N LYS A 77 24.72 -11.61 26.28
CA LYS A 77 23.85 -12.62 25.69
C LYS A 77 22.42 -12.11 25.55
N THR A 78 22.21 -11.19 24.61
CA THR A 78 20.88 -10.70 24.24
C THR A 78 19.98 -11.84 23.73
N ASN A 79 18.68 -11.73 23.96
CA ASN A 79 17.73 -12.73 23.47
C ASN A 79 17.62 -12.62 21.93
N ALA A 80 17.87 -13.72 21.22
CA ALA A 80 17.83 -13.75 19.76
C ALA A 80 16.43 -13.46 19.16
N LEU A 81 15.39 -13.38 20.00
CA LEU A 81 14.01 -13.06 19.64
C LEU A 81 13.52 -11.70 20.19
N SER A 82 14.37 -10.90 20.85
CA SER A 82 13.99 -9.56 21.33
C SER A 82 14.39 -8.46 20.37
N THR A 83 13.43 -7.65 19.93
CA THR A 83 13.66 -6.36 19.27
C THR A 83 14.27 -5.37 20.26
N LEU A 84 15.37 -4.71 19.90
CA LEU A 84 15.95 -3.61 20.67
C LEU A 84 15.52 -2.25 20.11
N ASN A 85 15.02 -1.38 20.98
CA ASN A 85 14.66 0.00 20.65
C ASN A 85 15.88 0.93 20.75
N GLU A 86 15.89 2.06 20.04
CA GLU A 86 17.02 3.00 19.94
C GLU A 86 17.68 3.30 21.29
N PHE A 87 16.89 3.59 22.33
CA PHE A 87 17.39 3.88 23.68
C PHE A 87 18.16 2.71 24.32
N GLN A 88 17.68 1.48 24.13
CA GLN A 88 18.33 0.28 24.67
C GLN A 88 19.64 -0.01 23.93
N PHE A 89 19.68 0.29 22.63
CA PHE A 89 20.89 0.18 21.82
C PHE A 89 21.93 1.24 22.24
N THR A 90 21.52 2.49 22.52
CA THR A 90 22.39 3.51 23.14
C THR A 90 22.99 3.03 24.46
N GLU A 91 22.17 2.45 25.36
CA GLU A 91 22.63 1.99 26.68
C GLU A 91 23.60 0.79 26.59
N ILE A 92 23.56 0.02 25.51
CA ILE A 92 24.55 -1.03 25.19
C ILE A 92 25.83 -0.38 24.66
N LEU A 93 25.74 0.46 23.63
CA LEU A 93 26.92 1.10 23.01
C LEU A 93 27.74 1.91 24.03
N GLN A 94 27.10 2.66 24.92
CA GLN A 94 27.77 3.46 25.96
C GLN A 94 28.47 2.64 27.07
N LYS A 95 28.27 1.32 27.11
CA LYS A 95 29.00 0.41 28.02
C LYS A 95 30.16 -0.30 27.32
N GLU A 96 29.99 -0.59 26.03
CA GLU A 96 30.92 -1.38 25.24
C GLU A 96 31.93 -0.56 24.44
N VAL A 97 31.65 0.72 24.20
CA VAL A 97 32.54 1.67 23.52
C VAL A 97 32.98 2.75 24.51
N GLN A 98 34.29 2.92 24.69
CA GLN A 98 34.87 4.00 25.50
C GLN A 98 35.66 4.96 24.59
N ASP A 99 36.97 5.12 24.78
CA ASP A 99 37.83 5.99 23.95
C ASP A 99 38.32 5.31 22.65
N ASP A 100 37.76 4.15 22.29
CA ASP A 100 38.21 3.30 21.19
C ASP A 100 37.91 3.89 19.80
N ILE A 101 38.56 3.34 18.76
CA ILE A 101 38.28 3.71 17.37
C ILE A 101 37.15 2.86 16.83
N VAL A 102 36.02 3.48 16.47
CA VAL A 102 34.82 2.78 15.98
C VAL A 102 34.74 2.88 14.45
N ILE A 103 34.69 1.74 13.76
CA ILE A 103 34.48 1.68 12.31
C ILE A 103 33.11 1.05 12.03
N VAL A 104 32.17 1.88 11.58
CA VAL A 104 30.81 1.49 11.21
C VAL A 104 30.76 1.22 9.71
N PHE A 105 30.50 -0.02 9.32
CA PHE A 105 30.24 -0.41 7.94
C PHE A 105 28.73 -0.41 7.71
N GLU A 106 28.26 0.47 6.81
CA GLU A 106 26.83 0.59 6.47
C GLU A 106 26.52 -0.03 5.11
N GLU A 107 25.59 -0.98 5.10
CA GLU A 107 24.97 -1.56 3.91
C GLU A 107 23.73 -0.77 3.48
N GLU A 108 23.37 -0.89 2.20
CA GLU A 108 22.07 -0.40 1.74
C GLU A 108 20.91 -1.27 2.25
N THR A 109 21.09 -2.59 2.25
CA THR A 109 20.10 -3.58 2.71
C THR A 109 20.76 -4.75 3.43
N LEU A 110 20.29 -5.14 4.62
CA LEU A 110 20.77 -6.31 5.36
C LEU A 110 19.67 -6.90 6.26
N SER A 111 19.54 -8.23 6.29
CA SER A 111 18.63 -8.93 7.22
C SER A 111 19.22 -10.25 7.71
N VAL A 112 18.61 -10.83 8.75
CA VAL A 112 19.10 -12.05 9.42
C VAL A 112 19.22 -13.25 8.47
N GLU A 113 18.42 -13.28 7.40
CA GLU A 113 18.44 -14.30 6.35
C GLU A 113 19.76 -14.32 5.58
N ASP A 114 20.40 -13.16 5.31
CA ASP A 114 21.65 -13.12 4.54
C ASP A 114 22.82 -13.74 5.31
N PHE A 115 22.84 -13.65 6.65
CA PHE A 115 23.82 -14.36 7.49
C PHE A 115 23.65 -15.88 7.43
N SER A 116 22.40 -16.37 7.27
CA SER A 116 22.10 -17.79 7.10
C SER A 116 22.41 -18.34 5.70
N ARG A 117 22.47 -17.44 4.71
CA ARG A 117 22.53 -17.75 3.28
C ARG A 117 23.77 -18.57 2.92
N ARG A 118 23.60 -19.42 1.91
CA ARG A 118 24.67 -20.28 1.38
C ARG A 118 24.84 -20.08 -0.13
N ASP A 119 26.07 -20.22 -0.60
CA ASP A 119 26.37 -20.33 -2.02
C ASP A 119 26.09 -21.75 -2.55
N SER A 120 26.20 -21.95 -3.87
CA SER A 120 25.95 -23.23 -4.54
C SER A 120 26.88 -24.38 -4.11
N ASN A 121 27.97 -24.07 -3.42
CA ASN A 121 28.95 -25.02 -2.89
C ASN A 121 28.80 -25.20 -1.35
N GLY A 122 27.80 -24.59 -0.72
CA GLY A 122 27.60 -24.61 0.73
C GLY A 122 28.44 -23.59 1.52
N GLY A 123 29.23 -22.76 0.84
CA GLY A 123 29.97 -21.65 1.45
C GLY A 123 29.03 -20.58 2.00
N THR A 124 29.51 -19.74 2.92
CA THR A 124 28.79 -18.56 3.41
C THR A 124 29.28 -17.30 2.70
N PRO A 125 28.46 -16.24 2.55
CA PRO A 125 28.94 -14.91 2.22
C PRO A 125 29.85 -14.31 3.32
N PHE A 126 29.74 -14.78 4.57
CA PHE A 126 30.35 -14.13 5.74
C PHE A 126 31.39 -14.99 6.50
N PRO A 127 32.46 -15.49 5.85
CA PRO A 127 33.45 -16.35 6.50
C PRO A 127 34.28 -15.61 7.58
N TYR A 128 34.45 -14.29 7.49
CA TYR A 128 35.17 -13.51 8.50
C TYR A 128 34.34 -13.37 9.78
N PHE A 129 33.06 -12.98 9.66
CA PHE A 129 32.19 -12.94 10.84
C PHE A 129 31.99 -14.32 11.47
N GLN A 130 31.91 -15.40 10.68
CA GLN A 130 31.84 -16.77 11.22
C GLN A 130 33.08 -17.19 12.03
N SER A 131 34.27 -16.64 11.75
CA SER A 131 35.47 -16.90 12.57
C SER A 131 35.53 -16.06 13.86
N MET A 132 34.68 -15.03 13.98
CA MET A 132 34.66 -14.08 15.10
C MET A 132 33.42 -14.19 16.01
N ILE A 133 32.49 -15.12 15.74
CA ILE A 133 31.25 -15.30 16.52
C ILE A 133 31.52 -15.33 18.05
N SER A 134 32.59 -15.99 18.49
CA SER A 134 32.94 -16.15 19.91
C SER A 134 33.40 -14.87 20.62
N ASP A 135 33.86 -13.85 19.89
CA ASP A 135 34.33 -12.56 20.42
C ASP A 135 33.50 -11.39 19.84
N SER A 136 32.20 -11.63 19.63
CA SER A 136 31.28 -10.67 19.00
C SER A 136 29.92 -10.60 19.70
N VAL A 137 29.27 -9.45 19.62
CA VAL A 137 27.89 -9.21 20.07
C VAL A 137 27.02 -9.08 18.83
N TYR A 138 26.08 -10.01 18.66
CA TYR A 138 25.12 -10.02 17.55
C TYR A 138 23.72 -9.65 18.04
N LEU A 139 23.19 -8.55 17.52
CA LEU A 139 21.88 -8.00 17.82
C LEU A 139 20.99 -8.21 16.57
N PRO A 140 20.14 -9.26 16.51
CA PRO A 140 19.48 -9.66 15.27
C PRO A 140 18.38 -8.68 14.81
N SER A 141 17.90 -7.80 15.68
CA SER A 141 16.82 -6.88 15.38
C SER A 141 16.94 -5.62 16.24
N VAL A 142 17.51 -4.56 15.68
CA VAL A 142 17.62 -3.23 16.28
C VAL A 142 16.81 -2.26 15.42
N ASP A 143 16.01 -1.41 16.07
CA ASP A 143 15.33 -0.30 15.40
C ASP A 143 16.32 0.81 15.06
N SER A 144 16.41 1.16 13.77
CA SER A 144 17.03 2.39 13.26
C SER A 144 18.48 2.67 13.76
N PRO A 145 19.38 1.67 13.88
CA PRO A 145 20.66 1.80 14.59
C PRO A 145 21.60 2.87 14.02
N LEU A 146 21.56 3.15 12.71
CA LEU A 146 22.36 4.23 12.12
C LEU A 146 21.93 5.62 12.60
N LYS A 147 20.66 5.84 12.94
CA LYS A 147 20.18 7.08 13.57
C LYS A 147 20.75 7.21 14.98
N THR A 148 20.78 6.12 15.75
CA THR A 148 21.43 6.08 17.07
C THR A 148 22.93 6.35 16.99
N LEU A 149 23.65 5.68 16.08
CA LEU A 149 25.10 5.85 15.91
C LEU A 149 25.49 7.28 15.53
N ASN A 150 24.74 7.91 14.61
CA ASN A 150 24.95 9.32 14.23
C ASN A 150 24.61 10.32 15.36
N VAL A 151 23.91 9.91 16.42
CA VAL A 151 23.62 10.73 17.62
C VAL A 151 24.67 10.54 18.71
N ILE A 152 25.41 9.43 18.71
CA ILE A 152 26.50 9.14 19.66
C ILE A 152 27.86 9.65 19.15
N ALA A 153 28.01 9.81 17.84
CA ALA A 153 29.27 10.22 17.20
C ALA A 153 29.56 11.73 17.32
N ASP A 154 30.23 12.15 18.41
CA ASP A 154 30.69 13.54 18.62
C ASP A 154 31.75 14.00 17.58
N ASN A 155 32.47 13.07 16.94
CA ASN A 155 33.45 13.33 15.90
C ASN A 155 33.43 12.21 14.86
N ASP A 156 32.93 12.51 13.66
CA ASP A 156 32.62 11.52 12.62
C ASP A 156 33.41 11.71 11.31
N GLN A 157 33.62 10.61 10.58
CA GLN A 157 34.21 10.60 9.25
C GLN A 157 33.38 9.70 8.30
N HIS A 158 32.63 10.31 7.39
CA HIS A 158 31.83 9.58 6.38
C HIS A 158 32.63 9.31 5.12
N LEU A 159 32.98 8.05 4.90
CA LEU A 159 33.65 7.51 3.72
C LEU A 159 32.68 6.66 2.90
N LYS A 160 32.88 6.61 1.58
CA LYS A 160 32.08 5.77 0.68
C LYS A 160 32.99 4.85 -0.11
N LEU A 161 32.69 3.56 -0.09
CA LEU A 161 33.25 2.58 -1.01
C LEU A 161 32.50 2.71 -2.34
N THR A 162 33.24 2.76 -3.44
CA THR A 162 32.71 2.83 -4.79
C THR A 162 33.52 1.90 -5.68
N SER A 163 33.05 1.57 -6.87
CA SER A 163 33.75 0.70 -7.84
C SER A 163 35.18 1.11 -8.22
N LYS A 164 35.64 2.30 -7.80
CA LYS A 164 37.01 2.83 -7.97
C LYS A 164 37.88 2.76 -6.70
N GLY A 165 37.35 2.25 -5.59
CA GLY A 165 38.00 2.21 -4.28
C GLY A 165 37.28 3.06 -3.22
N LEU A 166 37.94 3.25 -2.08
CA LEU A 166 37.44 4.07 -0.96
C LEU A 166 37.66 5.57 -1.25
N SER A 167 36.66 6.40 -0.96
CA SER A 167 36.65 7.82 -1.33
C SER A 167 37.62 8.72 -0.53
N GLY A 168 38.32 8.20 0.46
CA GLY A 168 39.24 8.95 1.31
C GLY A 168 40.15 8.06 2.15
N LYS A 169 41.08 8.69 2.89
CA LYS A 169 41.94 8.01 3.86
C LYS A 169 41.22 7.95 5.22
N LEU A 170 41.37 6.84 5.95
CA LEU A 170 40.93 6.74 7.34
C LEU A 170 41.85 7.60 8.24
N ASP A 171 41.25 8.47 9.05
CA ASP A 171 41.96 9.24 10.09
C ASP A 171 41.76 8.57 11.46
N LEU A 172 42.56 7.54 11.73
CA LEU A 172 42.48 6.68 12.92
C LEU A 172 42.92 7.40 14.21
N LYS A 173 42.01 8.21 14.78
CA LYS A 173 42.14 8.86 16.08
C LYS A 173 41.25 8.16 17.13
N PRO A 174 41.66 8.07 18.40
CA PRO A 174 40.80 7.64 19.51
C PRO A 174 39.48 8.44 19.57
N GLY A 175 38.40 7.81 20.05
CA GLY A 175 37.08 8.44 20.18
C GLY A 175 36.45 8.95 18.88
N THR A 176 36.85 8.41 17.72
CA THR A 176 36.36 8.83 16.40
C THR A 176 35.54 7.73 15.73
N TYR A 177 34.39 8.10 15.18
CA TYR A 177 33.49 7.20 14.45
C TYR A 177 33.71 7.32 12.94
N ILE A 178 34.12 6.24 12.28
CA ILE A 178 34.35 6.20 10.84
C ILE A 178 33.23 5.39 10.17
N PHE A 179 32.32 6.08 9.47
CA PHE A 179 31.23 5.45 8.72
C PHE A 179 31.72 5.11 7.30
N ILE A 180 31.50 3.87 6.86
CA ILE A 180 31.96 3.36 5.56
C ILE A 180 30.76 2.79 4.78
N SER A 181 30.30 3.57 3.79
CA SER A 181 29.13 3.25 2.97
C SER A 181 29.47 2.26 1.85
N LEU A 182 28.90 1.05 1.87
CA LEU A 182 29.24 -0.07 0.98
C LEU A 182 28.49 -0.04 -0.37
N LYS A 183 28.36 1.15 -0.97
CA LYS A 183 27.51 1.41 -2.14
C LYS A 183 28.23 1.18 -3.48
N ASP A 184 28.65 -0.07 -3.70
CA ASP A 184 29.35 -0.51 -4.91
C ASP A 184 28.78 -1.78 -5.58
N ALA A 185 27.50 -2.08 -5.32
CA ALA A 185 26.75 -3.18 -5.95
C ALA A 185 26.83 -3.13 -7.49
N ARG A 186 26.95 -4.32 -8.11
CA ARG A 186 27.17 -4.48 -9.56
C ARG A 186 26.02 -5.23 -10.22
N PRO A 187 25.64 -4.89 -11.47
CA PRO A 187 24.49 -5.51 -12.14
C PRO A 187 24.73 -6.96 -12.60
N ASP A 188 25.99 -7.40 -12.62
CA ASP A 188 26.47 -8.71 -13.05
C ASP A 188 26.84 -9.66 -11.88
N GLU A 189 26.79 -9.19 -10.64
CA GLU A 189 27.23 -9.90 -9.43
C GLU A 189 26.01 -10.38 -8.61
N SER A 190 26.02 -11.62 -8.10
CA SER A 190 24.93 -12.08 -7.22
C SER A 190 25.06 -11.49 -5.81
N ARG A 191 23.94 -11.35 -5.08
CA ARG A 191 23.97 -10.82 -3.70
C ARG A 191 24.89 -11.62 -2.77
N SER A 192 25.03 -12.93 -2.97
CA SER A 192 25.96 -13.76 -2.18
C SER A 192 27.43 -13.48 -2.49
N GLU A 193 27.77 -13.06 -3.70
CA GLU A 193 29.13 -12.70 -4.11
C GLU A 193 29.47 -11.27 -3.69
N MET A 194 28.53 -10.34 -3.85
CA MET A 194 28.64 -8.95 -3.39
C MET A 194 28.89 -8.87 -1.88
N LEU A 195 28.04 -9.51 -1.05
CA LEU A 195 28.23 -9.55 0.41
C LEU A 195 29.55 -10.24 0.82
N ARG A 196 30.04 -11.21 0.04
CA ARG A 196 31.34 -11.86 0.26
C ARG A 196 32.51 -10.94 -0.07
N ARG A 197 32.40 -10.17 -1.14
CA ARG A 197 33.37 -9.12 -1.51
C ARG A 197 33.39 -7.99 -0.48
N HIS A 198 32.25 -7.68 0.15
CA HIS A 198 32.16 -6.77 1.30
C HIS A 198 32.78 -7.37 2.57
N ASN A 199 32.49 -8.64 2.91
CA ASN A 199 33.16 -9.38 4.00
C ASN A 199 34.70 -9.31 3.88
N ASP A 200 35.23 -9.59 2.69
CA ASP A 200 36.68 -9.62 2.45
C ASP A 200 37.31 -8.21 2.52
N PHE A 201 36.55 -7.17 2.13
CA PHE A 201 36.94 -5.77 2.32
C PHE A 201 36.92 -5.36 3.80
N ILE A 202 35.87 -5.71 4.55
CA ILE A 202 35.74 -5.45 6.00
C ILE A 202 36.90 -6.11 6.76
N GLN A 203 37.18 -7.38 6.47
CA GLN A 203 38.31 -8.11 7.03
C GLN A 203 39.64 -7.38 6.79
N LYS A 204 39.86 -6.92 5.54
CA LYS A 204 41.08 -6.19 5.20
C LYS A 204 41.16 -4.83 5.93
N THR A 205 40.10 -4.04 5.93
CA THR A 205 40.10 -2.70 6.55
C THR A 205 40.31 -2.78 8.06
N ILE A 206 39.70 -3.74 8.77
CA ILE A 206 39.99 -3.98 10.20
C ILE A 206 41.42 -4.48 10.41
N ALA A 207 41.92 -5.40 9.55
CA ALA A 207 43.28 -5.91 9.66
C ALA A 207 44.36 -4.86 9.33
N ASP A 208 44.05 -3.85 8.51
CA ASP A 208 44.93 -2.71 8.26
C ASP A 208 44.83 -1.68 9.41
N ALA A 209 43.63 -1.36 9.91
CA ALA A 209 43.45 -0.47 11.06
C ALA A 209 44.14 -1.00 12.34
N LYS A 210 44.04 -2.32 12.61
CA LYS A 210 44.71 -2.99 13.74
C LYS A 210 46.24 -3.04 13.66
N LYS A 211 46.86 -2.55 12.59
CA LYS A 211 48.33 -2.33 12.49
C LYS A 211 48.73 -0.93 12.93
N GLU A 212 47.84 0.05 12.82
CA GLU A 212 48.10 1.44 13.18
C GLU A 212 47.69 1.74 14.63
N ASN A 213 46.61 1.13 15.12
CA ASN A 213 46.19 1.19 16.53
C ASN A 213 45.68 -0.19 17.02
N ASN A 214 45.95 -0.58 18.26
CA ASN A 214 45.50 -1.88 18.78
C ASN A 214 43.97 -1.94 19.01
N ASN A 215 43.43 -0.88 19.65
CA ASN A 215 42.02 -0.76 20.03
C ASN A 215 41.17 -0.31 18.84
N VAL A 216 40.45 -1.25 18.22
CA VAL A 216 39.53 -0.99 17.11
C VAL A 216 38.28 -1.84 17.29
N ILE A 217 37.12 -1.19 17.29
CA ILE A 217 35.79 -1.82 17.32
C ILE A 217 35.16 -1.69 15.93
N GLY A 218 34.69 -2.81 15.39
CA GLY A 218 33.90 -2.87 14.17
C GLY A 218 32.41 -2.97 14.48
N ILE A 219 31.59 -2.26 13.70
CA ILE A 219 30.12 -2.37 13.69
C ILE A 219 29.67 -2.60 12.25
N TYR A 220 28.75 -3.54 12.01
CA TYR A 220 28.17 -3.83 10.69
C TYR A 220 26.65 -3.81 10.79
N THR A 221 25.99 -3.03 9.92
CA THR A 221 24.55 -2.73 9.95
C THR A 221 24.08 -2.24 8.57
N ALA A 222 22.78 -2.04 8.36
CA ALA A 222 22.22 -1.41 7.16
C ALA A 222 21.35 -0.19 7.44
N HIS A 223 20.97 0.53 6.37
CA HIS A 223 19.84 1.47 6.40
C HIS A 223 18.47 0.76 6.45
N PHE A 224 18.32 -0.35 5.73
CA PHE A 224 17.01 -1.03 5.54
C PHE A 224 17.13 -2.56 5.63
N PRO A 225 16.03 -3.28 5.95
CA PRO A 225 15.98 -4.72 5.78
C PRO A 225 16.03 -5.12 4.30
N SER A 226 16.53 -6.32 4.02
CA SER A 226 16.58 -6.92 2.67
C SER A 226 15.22 -7.37 2.14
N TRP A 227 14.20 -7.33 3.01
CA TRP A 227 12.79 -7.59 2.71
C TRP A 227 11.92 -6.37 3.05
N THR A 228 12.28 -5.19 2.55
CA THR A 228 11.32 -4.08 2.47
C THR A 228 10.20 -4.43 1.49
N ILE A 229 8.95 -4.38 1.96
CA ILE A 229 7.86 -4.01 1.06
C ILE A 229 8.00 -2.50 0.90
N GLU A 230 8.60 -2.05 -0.19
CA GLU A 230 8.73 -0.61 -0.44
C GLU A 230 7.34 0.04 -0.48
N GLU A 231 7.13 1.05 0.37
CA GLU A 231 5.90 1.86 0.40
C GLU A 231 5.68 2.60 -0.94
N TYR A 232 6.77 2.81 -1.69
CA TYR A 232 6.78 3.26 -3.08
C TYR A 232 7.43 2.17 -3.93
N HIS A 233 6.66 1.43 -4.71
CA HIS A 233 7.21 0.39 -5.60
C HIS A 233 8.21 0.96 -6.62
N THR A 234 9.51 0.95 -6.32
CA THR A 234 10.59 1.23 -7.29
C THR A 234 10.83 0.00 -8.15
N ARG A 235 9.76 -0.46 -8.80
CA ARG A 235 9.76 -1.61 -9.69
C ARG A 235 10.83 -1.41 -10.76
N VAL A 236 11.97 -2.06 -10.60
CA VAL A 236 13.13 -1.97 -11.49
C VAL A 236 12.67 -2.35 -12.89
N ARG A 237 12.35 -1.34 -13.70
CA ARG A 237 12.05 -1.52 -15.11
C ARG A 237 13.34 -2.01 -15.74
N ARG A 238 13.34 -3.27 -16.19
CA ARG A 238 14.16 -3.63 -17.35
C ARG A 238 13.89 -2.55 -18.40
N GLN A 239 14.93 -1.95 -18.94
CA GLN A 239 14.78 -1.08 -20.11
C GLN A 239 14.28 -1.95 -21.25
N ALA A 240 12.96 -1.98 -21.42
CA ALA A 240 12.37 -2.28 -22.70
C ALA A 240 12.91 -1.24 -23.69
N GLU A 241 13.12 -1.65 -24.94
CA GLU A 241 13.36 -0.72 -26.03
C GLU A 241 12.22 0.32 -26.07
N PRO A 242 12.49 1.57 -26.51
CA PRO A 242 11.47 2.61 -26.62
C PRO A 242 10.48 2.29 -27.75
N GLN A 243 9.60 1.32 -27.49
CA GLN A 243 8.39 1.11 -28.25
C GLN A 243 7.58 2.41 -28.17
N VAL A 244 7.06 2.86 -29.32
CA VAL A 244 6.23 4.06 -29.38
C VAL A 244 4.87 3.72 -28.76
N ASP A 245 4.81 3.81 -27.44
CA ASP A 245 3.59 3.62 -26.67
C ASP A 245 2.55 4.68 -27.11
N PRO A 246 1.29 4.29 -27.33
CA PRO A 246 0.19 5.21 -27.69
C PRO A 246 -0.21 6.09 -26.50
N VAL A 247 0.66 7.05 -26.16
CA VAL A 247 0.45 8.11 -25.17
C VAL A 247 0.03 9.38 -25.89
N TYR A 248 -1.26 9.67 -25.83
CA TYR A 248 -1.82 10.97 -26.16
C TYR A 248 -1.58 11.94 -25.01
N LYS A 249 -0.98 13.10 -25.30
CA LYS A 249 -0.52 14.07 -24.28
C LYS A 249 -0.88 15.49 -24.69
N THR A 250 -1.44 16.25 -23.76
CA THR A 250 -1.59 17.70 -23.80
C THR A 250 -1.18 18.31 -22.46
N ASP A 251 -1.19 19.63 -22.36
CA ASP A 251 -0.87 20.35 -21.11
C ASP A 251 -1.82 20.03 -19.95
N ASN A 252 -3.05 19.58 -20.26
CA ASN A 252 -4.12 19.36 -19.29
C ASN A 252 -4.51 17.88 -19.11
N VAL A 253 -4.12 16.98 -20.03
CA VAL A 253 -4.48 15.56 -20.01
C VAL A 253 -3.31 14.68 -20.44
N LEU A 254 -3.12 13.58 -19.72
CA LEU A 254 -2.30 12.45 -20.15
C LEU A 254 -3.21 11.23 -20.34
N PHE A 255 -3.15 10.61 -21.52
CA PHE A 255 -4.00 9.48 -21.89
C PHE A 255 -3.19 8.41 -22.63
N TYR A 256 -3.13 7.21 -22.07
CA TYR A 256 -2.54 6.02 -22.65
C TYR A 256 -3.64 5.01 -22.98
N VAL A 257 -3.61 4.40 -24.16
CA VAL A 257 -4.51 3.29 -24.51
C VAL A 257 -3.89 2.38 -25.55
N GLN A 258 -3.76 1.09 -25.24
CA GLN A 258 -3.07 0.13 -26.11
C GLN A 258 -3.77 -0.10 -27.46
N ASN A 259 -5.11 -0.15 -27.47
CA ASN A 259 -5.92 -0.23 -28.69
C ASN A 259 -7.28 0.46 -28.45
N ILE A 260 -7.78 1.14 -29.48
CA ILE A 260 -9.14 1.69 -29.54
C ILE A 260 -9.89 0.92 -30.62
N THR A 261 -10.99 0.24 -30.27
CA THR A 261 -11.82 -0.50 -31.23
C THR A 261 -13.17 0.17 -31.41
N PHE A 262 -13.43 0.67 -32.61
CA PHE A 262 -14.72 1.21 -33.03
C PHE A 262 -15.59 0.10 -33.64
N HIS A 263 -16.87 0.10 -33.30
CA HIS A 263 -17.89 -0.70 -33.97
C HIS A 263 -19.11 0.17 -34.31
N ALA A 264 -19.61 0.08 -35.54
CA ALA A 264 -20.89 0.65 -35.95
C ALA A 264 -21.58 -0.29 -36.95
N GLY A 265 -22.78 -0.77 -36.61
CA GLY A 265 -23.49 -1.79 -37.36
C GLY A 265 -22.65 -3.07 -37.50
N SER A 266 -22.40 -3.49 -38.75
CA SER A 266 -21.51 -4.61 -39.07
C SER A 266 -20.03 -4.24 -39.17
N THR A 267 -19.68 -2.95 -39.16
CA THR A 267 -18.29 -2.50 -39.30
C THR A 267 -17.56 -2.54 -37.97
N THR A 268 -16.32 -3.03 -37.99
CA THR A 268 -15.40 -3.04 -36.85
C THR A 268 -14.04 -2.55 -37.34
N ARG A 269 -13.44 -1.58 -36.65
CA ARG A 269 -12.15 -0.97 -37.00
C ARG A 269 -11.31 -0.73 -35.74
N ASN A 270 -10.00 -0.94 -35.86
CA ASN A 270 -9.06 -0.44 -34.86
C ASN A 270 -8.68 0.99 -35.26
N LEU A 271 -8.86 1.94 -34.36
CA LEU A 271 -8.51 3.35 -34.57
C LEU A 271 -7.08 3.60 -34.07
N THR A 272 -6.22 4.10 -34.96
CA THR A 272 -4.80 4.37 -34.71
C THR A 272 -4.42 5.74 -35.27
N ASN A 273 -3.34 6.32 -34.74
CA ASN A 273 -2.76 7.60 -35.19
C ASN A 273 -3.76 8.77 -35.18
N GLY A 274 -4.57 8.89 -34.12
CA GLY A 274 -5.45 10.04 -33.93
C GLY A 274 -4.67 11.30 -33.51
N GLN A 275 -5.14 12.48 -33.91
CA GLN A 275 -4.68 13.74 -33.35
C GLN A 275 -5.44 14.03 -32.06
N PHE A 276 -4.72 14.28 -30.97
CA PHE A 276 -5.31 14.57 -29.66
C PHE A 276 -5.27 16.07 -29.34
N THR A 277 -6.36 16.58 -28.78
CA THR A 277 -6.51 17.97 -28.34
C THR A 277 -7.27 18.02 -27.02
N SER A 278 -7.09 19.07 -26.22
CA SER A 278 -7.83 19.25 -24.97
C SER A 278 -8.14 20.72 -24.70
N PHE A 279 -9.34 21.00 -24.25
CA PHE A 279 -9.81 22.33 -23.84
C PHE A 279 -10.30 22.29 -22.39
N LEU A 280 -9.70 23.12 -21.53
CA LEU A 280 -10.07 23.27 -20.13
C LEU A 280 -10.96 24.51 -19.95
N ASN A 281 -12.11 24.35 -19.31
CA ASN A 281 -13.06 25.41 -19.00
C ASN A 281 -13.50 25.32 -17.53
N GLY A 282 -12.63 25.78 -16.64
CA GLY A 282 -12.86 25.76 -15.19
C GLY A 282 -12.91 24.33 -14.62
N THR A 283 -14.11 23.88 -14.26
CA THR A 283 -14.38 22.52 -13.73
C THR A 283 -14.62 21.48 -14.81
N TYR A 284 -14.77 21.87 -16.07
CA TYR A 284 -14.96 20.95 -17.19
C TYR A 284 -13.72 20.88 -18.09
N LEU A 285 -13.42 19.70 -18.61
CA LEU A 285 -12.38 19.49 -19.59
C LEU A 285 -12.96 18.65 -20.73
N ASN A 286 -12.85 19.12 -21.97
CA ASN A 286 -13.13 18.30 -23.15
C ASN A 286 -11.80 17.85 -23.78
N ALA A 287 -11.63 16.56 -24.06
CA ALA A 287 -10.47 16.03 -24.77
C ALA A 287 -10.93 15.26 -26.01
N SER A 288 -10.53 15.73 -27.20
CA SER A 288 -10.95 15.18 -28.48
C SER A 288 -9.82 14.42 -29.17
N ILE A 289 -10.11 13.22 -29.65
CA ILE A 289 -9.22 12.40 -30.47
C ILE A 289 -9.83 12.31 -31.88
N THR A 290 -9.22 12.97 -32.85
CA THR A 290 -9.69 12.97 -34.24
C THR A 290 -8.88 11.99 -35.10
N PHE A 291 -9.56 11.11 -35.82
CA PHE A 291 -9.01 10.17 -36.79
C PHE A 291 -9.46 10.58 -38.22
N VAL A 292 -9.28 9.70 -39.21
CA VAL A 292 -9.51 10.03 -40.62
C VAL A 292 -11.00 10.16 -40.98
N ASN A 293 -11.88 9.33 -40.42
CA ASN A 293 -13.34 9.36 -40.67
C ASN A 293 -14.15 9.33 -39.37
N GLU A 294 -13.48 9.37 -38.22
CA GLU A 294 -13.99 9.05 -36.90
C GLU A 294 -13.41 10.07 -35.90
N ALA A 295 -14.18 10.54 -34.93
CA ALA A 295 -13.72 11.40 -33.84
C ALA A 295 -14.37 11.00 -32.51
N ILE A 296 -13.62 11.14 -31.42
CA ILE A 296 -14.06 10.75 -30.07
C ILE A 296 -13.81 11.91 -29.11
N ASP A 297 -14.89 12.51 -28.60
CA ASP A 297 -14.84 13.55 -27.59
C ASP A 297 -15.08 12.96 -26.20
N LEU A 298 -14.18 13.24 -25.26
CA LEU A 298 -14.19 12.79 -23.88
C LEU A 298 -14.46 14.00 -22.97
N LEU A 299 -15.67 14.09 -22.42
CA LEU A 299 -16.07 15.19 -21.53
C LEU A 299 -15.88 14.79 -20.07
N PHE A 300 -14.92 15.44 -19.40
CA PHE A 300 -14.64 15.27 -17.97
C PHE A 300 -15.25 16.41 -17.15
N GLY A 301 -15.79 16.07 -15.99
CA GLY A 301 -16.23 17.03 -14.96
C GLY A 301 -15.47 16.79 -13.64
N LEU A 302 -15.06 17.88 -13.00
CA LEU A 302 -14.45 17.90 -11.66
C LEU A 302 -15.49 18.38 -10.64
N ASP A 303 -15.83 17.55 -9.66
CA ASP A 303 -16.77 17.86 -8.57
C ASP A 303 -16.33 17.18 -7.26
N GLY A 304 -16.52 17.85 -6.12
CA GLY A 304 -16.20 17.31 -4.79
C GLY A 304 -14.75 16.87 -4.53
N GLY A 305 -13.79 17.22 -5.40
CA GLY A 305 -12.41 16.72 -5.37
C GLY A 305 -12.18 15.41 -6.15
N TYR A 306 -13.18 14.94 -6.87
CA TYR A 306 -13.12 13.82 -7.80
C TYR A 306 -13.30 14.32 -9.24
N TRP A 307 -12.62 13.69 -10.19
CA TRP A 307 -12.92 13.86 -11.60
C TRP A 307 -13.66 12.63 -12.13
N SER A 308 -14.58 12.85 -13.08
CA SER A 308 -15.34 11.80 -13.77
C SER A 308 -15.34 12.03 -15.28
N LEU A 309 -15.33 10.96 -16.06
CA LEU A 309 -15.62 11.00 -17.51
C LEU A 309 -17.14 10.95 -17.69
N SER A 310 -17.76 12.12 -17.72
CA SER A 310 -19.21 12.31 -17.64
C SER A 310 -19.94 11.92 -18.93
N THR A 311 -19.29 12.00 -20.09
CA THR A 311 -19.87 11.59 -21.39
C THR A 311 -18.77 11.30 -22.42
N VAL A 312 -19.00 10.30 -23.27
CA VAL A 312 -18.21 10.05 -24.48
C VAL A 312 -19.11 10.30 -25.69
N VAL A 313 -18.67 11.16 -26.62
CA VAL A 313 -19.35 11.36 -27.91
C VAL A 313 -18.49 10.74 -29.00
N LEU A 314 -19.13 9.96 -29.87
CA LEU A 314 -18.54 9.35 -31.05
C LEU A 314 -19.16 10.01 -32.29
N THR A 315 -18.32 10.62 -33.12
CA THR A 315 -18.69 11.16 -34.43
C THR A 315 -18.06 10.27 -35.49
N TYR A 316 -18.80 9.85 -36.51
CA TYR A 316 -18.25 9.06 -37.60
C TYR A 316 -18.96 9.32 -38.93
N ASN A 317 -18.19 9.30 -40.03
CA ASN A 317 -18.70 9.47 -41.38
C ASN A 317 -19.08 8.13 -42.00
N GLU A 318 -20.35 7.97 -42.38
CA GLU A 318 -20.81 6.83 -43.18
C GLU A 318 -20.50 7.04 -44.68
N SER A 319 -20.59 5.96 -45.47
CA SER A 319 -20.23 5.93 -46.90
C SER A 319 -20.97 6.93 -47.81
N ASN A 320 -21.99 7.61 -47.27
CA ASN A 320 -22.79 8.62 -47.95
C ASN A 320 -22.34 10.06 -47.63
N ASN A 321 -21.19 10.24 -46.95
CA ASN A 321 -20.74 11.51 -46.35
C ASN A 321 -21.76 12.12 -45.37
N ALA A 322 -22.53 11.26 -44.69
CA ALA A 322 -23.37 11.64 -43.55
C ALA A 322 -22.53 11.53 -42.27
N GLU A 323 -22.41 12.65 -41.55
CA GLU A 323 -21.74 12.74 -40.25
C GLU A 323 -22.72 12.31 -39.15
N ASN A 324 -22.51 11.10 -38.61
CA ASN A 324 -23.35 10.54 -37.55
C ASN A 324 -22.71 10.80 -36.18
N THR A 325 -23.36 11.63 -35.37
CA THR A 325 -22.96 11.90 -33.98
C THR A 325 -23.76 11.03 -33.01
N VAL A 326 -23.08 10.37 -32.07
CA VAL A 326 -23.65 9.39 -31.15
C VAL A 326 -23.11 9.60 -29.74
N VAL A 327 -24.00 9.81 -28.78
CA VAL A 327 -23.65 9.86 -27.35
C VAL A 327 -23.59 8.44 -26.80
N LEU A 328 -22.43 8.01 -26.31
CA LEU A 328 -22.21 6.70 -25.73
C LEU A 328 -22.27 6.78 -24.19
N ARG A 329 -22.92 5.80 -23.55
CA ARG A 329 -23.14 5.76 -22.10
C ARG A 329 -22.93 4.35 -21.56
N ASN A 330 -21.76 4.11 -20.97
CA ASN A 330 -21.49 2.94 -20.14
C ASN A 330 -20.29 3.23 -19.23
N SER A 331 -20.09 2.42 -18.18
CA SER A 331 -18.95 2.45 -17.25
C SER A 331 -18.61 3.80 -16.60
N GLU A 332 -18.86 3.91 -15.29
CA GLU A 332 -18.45 5.04 -14.46
C GLU A 332 -16.92 5.06 -14.30
N VAL A 333 -16.26 5.90 -15.10
CA VAL A 333 -14.82 6.19 -14.95
C VAL A 333 -14.66 7.45 -14.13
N TYR A 334 -14.10 7.29 -12.93
CA TYR A 334 -13.81 8.38 -12.00
C TYR A 334 -12.51 8.10 -11.24
N SER A 335 -11.91 9.16 -10.70
CA SER A 335 -10.82 9.06 -9.73
C SER A 335 -10.72 10.34 -8.89
N LEU A 336 -9.81 10.34 -7.90
CA LEU A 336 -9.46 11.52 -7.11
C LEU A 336 -8.71 12.55 -7.97
N GLU A 337 -8.77 13.83 -7.60
CA GLU A 337 -7.88 14.85 -8.19
C GLU A 337 -6.40 14.43 -8.06
N ASN A 338 -5.60 14.69 -9.10
CA ASN A 338 -4.19 14.27 -9.24
C ASN A 338 -3.91 12.75 -9.31
N SER A 339 -4.93 11.89 -9.18
CA SER A 339 -4.83 10.46 -9.48
C SER A 339 -5.22 10.14 -10.92
N SER A 340 -4.62 9.08 -11.47
CA SER A 340 -4.96 8.50 -12.77
C SER A 340 -5.91 7.31 -12.61
N PHE A 341 -6.80 7.09 -13.58
CA PHE A 341 -7.61 5.87 -13.65
C PHE A 341 -6.95 4.88 -14.61
N ARG A 342 -6.74 3.62 -14.20
CA ARG A 342 -6.16 2.56 -15.04
C ARG A 342 -7.05 1.32 -15.09
N CYS A 343 -7.49 0.95 -16.30
CA CYS A 343 -8.23 -0.28 -16.56
C CYS A 343 -7.51 -1.19 -17.55
N GLY A 344 -7.13 -2.40 -17.10
CA GLY A 344 -6.52 -3.43 -17.94
C GLY A 344 -7.51 -4.23 -18.78
N GLN A 345 -8.81 -4.17 -18.45
CA GLN A 345 -9.89 -4.83 -19.19
C GLN A 345 -10.42 -3.93 -20.32
N ASN A 346 -11.20 -4.50 -21.24
CA ASN A 346 -11.80 -3.77 -22.35
C ASN A 346 -12.98 -2.93 -21.84
N LEU A 347 -12.86 -1.60 -21.89
CA LEU A 347 -13.90 -0.68 -21.43
C LEU A 347 -14.79 -0.25 -22.60
N THR A 348 -16.01 -0.81 -22.67
CA THR A 348 -16.95 -0.69 -23.79
C THR A 348 -18.03 0.37 -23.55
N TYR A 349 -17.90 1.53 -24.19
CA TYR A 349 -18.92 2.57 -24.27
C TYR A 349 -19.90 2.27 -25.40
N GLU A 350 -21.18 2.08 -25.10
CA GLU A 350 -22.20 1.71 -26.09
C GLU A 350 -23.31 2.78 -26.17
N ASN A 351 -23.98 2.86 -27.32
CA ASN A 351 -25.17 3.70 -27.55
C ASN A 351 -26.41 3.06 -26.87
N THR A 352 -27.43 3.85 -26.51
CA THR A 352 -28.71 3.34 -25.96
C THR A 352 -29.38 2.32 -26.87
N ASN A 353 -29.08 2.37 -28.17
CA ASN A 353 -29.66 1.51 -29.20
C ASN A 353 -28.74 0.32 -29.57
N GLY A 354 -27.60 0.13 -28.89
CA GLY A 354 -26.63 -0.96 -29.11
C GLY A 354 -25.86 -0.94 -30.44
N ASN A 355 -26.36 -0.26 -31.47
CA ASN A 355 -25.82 -0.29 -32.84
C ASN A 355 -24.40 0.29 -33.01
N SER A 356 -23.92 1.10 -32.07
CA SER A 356 -22.62 1.78 -32.14
C SER A 356 -21.93 1.73 -30.79
N ARG A 357 -20.62 1.46 -30.77
CA ARG A 357 -19.81 1.39 -29.55
C ARG A 357 -18.31 1.62 -29.79
N VAL A 358 -17.62 2.04 -28.73
CA VAL A 358 -16.15 2.17 -28.67
C VAL A 358 -15.65 1.34 -27.50
N SER A 359 -14.61 0.54 -27.72
CA SER A 359 -13.90 -0.17 -26.65
C SER A 359 -12.47 0.33 -26.52
N PHE A 360 -12.07 0.71 -25.31
CA PHE A 360 -10.69 1.06 -24.97
C PHE A 360 -10.02 -0.15 -24.30
N ILE A 361 -8.84 -0.55 -24.78
CA ILE A 361 -8.11 -1.71 -24.26
C ILE A 361 -6.88 -1.24 -23.49
N ASN A 362 -6.72 -1.70 -22.24
CA ASN A 362 -5.57 -1.38 -21.37
C ASN A 362 -5.30 0.13 -21.27
N MET A 363 -6.33 0.88 -20.89
CA MET A 363 -6.30 2.34 -20.80
C MET A 363 -5.76 2.84 -19.46
N GLN A 364 -5.06 3.97 -19.48
CA GLN A 364 -4.76 4.79 -18.30
C GLN A 364 -4.94 6.27 -18.63
N ILE A 365 -5.71 7.01 -17.83
CA ILE A 365 -6.05 8.41 -18.12
C ILE A 365 -5.98 9.28 -16.87
N GLN A 366 -5.53 10.52 -17.04
CA GLN A 366 -5.52 11.55 -16.00
C GLN A 366 -5.82 12.92 -16.64
N PRO A 367 -6.98 13.52 -16.36
CA PRO A 367 -7.30 14.90 -16.70
C PRO A 367 -6.87 15.89 -15.59
N PHE A 368 -7.07 17.18 -15.84
CA PHE A 368 -6.88 18.29 -14.89
C PHE A 368 -5.46 18.43 -14.31
N PHE A 369 -4.42 18.22 -15.13
CA PHE A 369 -3.05 18.55 -14.73
C PHE A 369 -2.91 20.05 -14.39
N ARG A 370 -2.49 20.34 -13.16
CA ARG A 370 -2.21 21.69 -12.65
C ARG A 370 -0.69 21.87 -12.53
N ASN A 371 -0.15 22.81 -13.33
CA ASN A 371 1.27 23.10 -13.56
C ASN A 371 1.98 22.19 -14.58
N VAL A 372 2.78 22.82 -15.46
CA VAL A 372 3.50 22.18 -16.58
C VAL A 372 5.01 22.50 -16.46
N SER A 373 5.56 22.37 -15.25
CA SER A 373 6.99 22.59 -14.96
C SER A 373 7.87 21.36 -15.19
N ASP A 374 7.27 20.17 -15.06
CA ASP A 374 7.96 18.89 -15.05
C ASP A 374 7.48 17.96 -16.16
N GLU A 375 8.18 16.83 -16.32
CA GLU A 375 7.72 15.73 -17.18
C GLU A 375 6.33 15.24 -16.71
N LEU A 376 5.27 15.65 -17.42
CA LEU A 376 3.90 15.14 -17.22
C LEU A 376 3.90 13.60 -17.16
N LYS A 377 3.66 13.08 -15.96
CA LYS A 377 3.64 11.68 -15.56
C LYS A 377 2.28 11.36 -14.95
N PHE A 378 1.84 10.12 -15.05
CA PHE A 378 0.68 9.67 -14.28
C PHE A 378 0.99 9.69 -12.79
N GLY A 379 0.07 10.23 -11.99
CA GLY A 379 0.01 10.02 -10.56
C GLY A 379 -0.47 8.60 -10.21
N GLU A 380 -0.84 8.39 -8.95
CA GLU A 380 -1.31 7.09 -8.45
C GLU A 380 -2.45 6.52 -9.31
N ALA A 381 -2.47 5.19 -9.49
CA ALA A 381 -3.36 4.53 -10.45
C ALA A 381 -4.56 3.86 -9.76
N TYR A 382 -5.70 4.54 -9.76
CA TYR A 382 -6.97 3.97 -9.33
C TYR A 382 -7.46 2.92 -10.34
N HIS A 383 -7.77 1.71 -9.88
CA HIS A 383 -8.08 0.58 -10.75
C HIS A 383 -9.59 0.37 -10.96
N CYS A 384 -9.98 0.04 -12.19
CA CYS A 384 -11.38 -0.25 -12.56
C CYS A 384 -11.97 -1.52 -11.92
N VAL A 385 -11.16 -2.33 -11.24
CA VAL A 385 -11.58 -3.52 -10.50
C VAL A 385 -11.29 -3.29 -9.03
N GLY A 386 -12.34 -3.12 -8.23
CA GLY A 386 -12.21 -3.04 -6.77
C GLY A 386 -11.77 -4.38 -6.16
N PHE A 387 -11.02 -4.31 -5.07
CA PHE A 387 -10.46 -5.49 -4.36
C PHE A 387 -11.52 -6.54 -3.94
N THR A 388 -12.77 -6.11 -3.78
CA THR A 388 -13.90 -6.93 -3.35
C THR A 388 -15.15 -6.54 -4.13
N SER A 389 -15.89 -7.52 -4.64
CA SER A 389 -17.15 -7.30 -5.36
C SER A 389 -18.36 -7.38 -4.44
N VAL A 390 -19.50 -6.82 -4.85
CA VAL A 390 -20.75 -6.84 -4.06
C VAL A 390 -21.17 -8.27 -3.65
N PRO A 391 -21.10 -9.31 -4.51
CA PRO A 391 -21.36 -10.70 -4.10
C PRO A 391 -20.40 -11.25 -3.03
N ILE A 392 -19.13 -10.80 -3.01
CA ILE A 392 -18.16 -11.20 -1.99
C ILE A 392 -18.51 -10.54 -0.64
N TRP A 393 -18.89 -9.26 -0.65
CA TRP A 393 -19.32 -8.55 0.55
C TRP A 393 -20.59 -9.13 1.18
N THR A 394 -21.62 -9.40 0.36
CA THR A 394 -22.86 -10.00 0.88
C THR A 394 -22.65 -11.44 1.35
N GLY A 395 -21.81 -12.22 0.66
CA GLY A 395 -21.38 -13.54 1.11
C GLY A 395 -20.65 -13.50 2.47
N LEU A 396 -19.67 -12.61 2.63
CA LEU A 396 -18.91 -12.44 3.87
C LEU A 396 -19.80 -11.99 5.03
N MET A 397 -20.73 -11.06 4.79
CA MET A 397 -21.74 -10.63 5.77
C MET A 397 -22.59 -11.81 6.26
N ILE A 398 -23.10 -12.65 5.35
CA ILE A 398 -23.93 -13.81 5.69
C ILE A 398 -23.11 -14.84 6.49
N VAL A 399 -21.88 -15.13 6.07
CA VAL A 399 -20.97 -16.04 6.80
C VAL A 399 -20.67 -15.52 8.21
N PHE A 400 -20.44 -14.21 8.38
CA PHE A 400 -20.21 -13.60 9.69
C PHE A 400 -21.42 -13.72 10.62
N ILE A 401 -22.64 -13.51 10.11
CA ILE A 401 -23.89 -13.67 10.88
C ILE A 401 -24.07 -15.13 11.32
N ILE A 402 -23.86 -16.09 10.42
CA ILE A 402 -23.94 -17.52 10.74
C ILE A 402 -22.90 -17.88 11.81
N LEU A 403 -21.65 -17.43 11.65
CA LEU A 403 -20.56 -17.68 12.60
C LEU A 403 -20.90 -17.11 13.99
N ALA A 404 -21.46 -15.90 14.09
CA ALA A 404 -21.89 -15.32 15.35
C ALA A 404 -22.98 -16.14 16.06
N ILE A 405 -24.00 -16.61 15.32
CA ILE A 405 -25.07 -17.47 15.86
C ILE A 405 -24.52 -18.83 16.29
N THR A 406 -23.64 -19.44 15.49
CA THR A 406 -22.99 -20.72 15.81
C THR A 406 -22.08 -20.59 17.03
N MET A 407 -21.31 -19.51 17.15
CA MET A 407 -20.45 -19.25 18.32
C MET A 407 -21.28 -19.07 19.60
N TYR A 408 -22.41 -18.35 19.53
CA TYR A 408 -23.36 -18.24 20.64
C TYR A 408 -23.96 -19.60 21.04
N GLY A 409 -24.28 -20.45 20.07
CA GLY A 409 -24.69 -21.84 20.30
C GLY A 409 -23.62 -22.68 21.02
N PHE A 410 -22.34 -22.57 20.60
CA PHE A 410 -21.23 -23.22 21.29
C PHE A 410 -21.00 -22.67 22.71
N MET A 411 -21.13 -21.35 22.93
CA MET A 411 -21.05 -20.75 24.27
C MET A 411 -22.13 -21.31 25.19
N MET A 412 -23.38 -21.43 24.72
CA MET A 412 -24.46 -22.03 25.50
C MET A 412 -24.24 -23.52 25.77
N MET A 413 -23.67 -24.27 24.81
CA MET A 413 -23.33 -25.69 25.02
C MET A 413 -22.22 -25.88 26.07
N MET A 414 -21.28 -24.94 26.19
CA MET A 414 -20.19 -25.00 27.18
C MET A 414 -20.64 -24.72 28.63
N ASP A 415 -21.79 -24.08 28.86
CA ASP A 415 -22.35 -23.88 30.22
C ASP A 415 -23.41 -24.94 30.59
N ILE A 416 -23.55 -26.02 29.80
CA ILE A 416 -24.38 -27.18 30.18
C ILE A 416 -23.67 -27.95 31.30
N ARG A 417 -23.97 -27.59 32.54
CA ARG A 417 -23.52 -28.29 33.74
C ARG A 417 -24.41 -29.49 34.00
N THR A 418 -23.81 -30.68 34.05
CA THR A 418 -24.50 -31.90 34.51
C THR A 418 -24.96 -31.74 35.95
N MET A 419 -26.10 -32.33 36.32
CA MET A 419 -26.56 -32.32 37.71
C MET A 419 -25.53 -32.99 38.65
N ASP A 420 -25.02 -32.24 39.62
CA ASP A 420 -23.98 -32.69 40.57
C ASP A 420 -24.51 -33.67 41.64
N ARG A 421 -25.82 -33.96 41.60
CA ARG A 421 -26.51 -34.84 42.55
C ARG A 421 -27.49 -35.74 41.83
N PHE A 422 -27.01 -36.90 41.40
CA PHE A 422 -27.82 -38.12 41.54
C PHE A 422 -28.10 -38.30 43.04
N ASP A 423 -29.34 -38.65 43.40
CA ASP A 423 -29.80 -38.42 44.77
C ASP A 423 -29.12 -39.36 45.79
N ASP A 424 -28.13 -38.82 46.50
CA ASP A 424 -27.36 -39.56 47.50
C ASP A 424 -28.29 -40.00 48.65
N PRO A 425 -28.45 -41.32 48.91
CA PRO A 425 -29.28 -41.82 50.00
C PRO A 425 -28.75 -41.49 51.40
N LYS A 426 -27.60 -40.80 51.52
CA LYS A 426 -27.08 -40.20 52.75
C LYS A 426 -27.05 -38.66 52.74
N GLY A 427 -27.44 -38.03 51.63
CA GLY A 427 -27.64 -36.59 51.53
C GLY A 427 -28.83 -36.15 52.40
N LYS A 428 -28.78 -34.92 52.94
CA LYS A 428 -29.93 -34.37 53.67
C LYS A 428 -31.12 -34.20 52.72
N THR A 429 -32.27 -34.70 53.17
CA THR A 429 -33.57 -34.52 52.50
C THR A 429 -34.04 -33.07 52.61
N ILE A 430 -34.79 -32.61 51.60
CA ILE A 430 -35.40 -31.28 51.60
C ILE A 430 -36.62 -31.32 52.52
N VAL A 431 -36.54 -30.65 53.67
CA VAL A 431 -37.66 -30.52 54.61
C VAL A 431 -38.53 -29.35 54.19
N ILE A 432 -39.70 -29.63 53.62
CA ILE A 432 -40.69 -28.62 53.27
C ILE A 432 -41.50 -28.30 54.54
N ASN A 433 -41.19 -27.18 55.19
CA ASN A 433 -41.99 -26.67 56.30
C ASN A 433 -43.29 -26.05 55.76
N ALA A 434 -44.31 -26.89 55.56
CA ALA A 434 -45.68 -26.41 55.45
C ALA A 434 -46.13 -25.87 56.80
N ALA A 435 -46.42 -24.57 56.86
CA ALA A 435 -47.17 -23.96 57.95
C ALA A 435 -48.65 -23.99 57.59
N GLU A 436 -49.48 -24.43 58.54
CA GLU A 436 -50.95 -24.39 58.52
C GLU A 436 -51.46 -23.08 59.14
#